data_AF-A0A4R1UX11-F1
#
_entry.id   AF-A0A4R1UX11-F1
#
_cell.length_a   1.000
_cell.length_b   1.000
_cell.length_c   1.000
_cell.angle_alpha   90.00
_cell.angle_beta   90.00
_cell.angle_gamma   90.00
#
_symmetry.space_group_name_H-M   'P 1'
#
loop_
_entity.id
_entity.type
_entity.pdbx_description
1 polymer ?
#
loop_
_entity_poly.entity_id
_entity_poly.type
_entity_poly.pdbx_seq_one_letter_code
_entity_poly.pdbx_strand_id
1 'polypeptide(L)' 'MTKTSVLGSHTSSLRDSWWYLEQDADGSIFVRHEDDEDSSKNWRKPLHEVMAGNGSAKKLVQERIDRMFEDRTTK' A
#
# COMPACT_ATOMS: atom_id res chain seq x y z
N MET A 1 -1.99 -18.75 3.06
CA MET A 1 -1.11 -18.07 2.08
C MET A 1 -1.41 -16.59 2.14
N THR A 2 -0.41 -15.75 2.33
CA THR A 2 -0.55 -14.30 2.30
C THR A 2 -0.42 -13.83 0.85
N LYS A 3 -1.36 -13.01 0.38
CA LYS A 3 -1.24 -12.37 -0.94
C LYS A 3 -0.68 -10.97 -0.75
N THR A 4 0.30 -10.59 -1.57
CA THR A 4 0.94 -9.27 -1.49
C THR A 4 0.94 -8.61 -2.86
N SER A 5 0.62 -7.31 -2.90
CA SER A 5 0.66 -6.49 -4.12
C SER A 5 1.31 -5.15 -3.82
N VAL A 6 2.22 -4.69 -4.69
CA VAL A 6 2.83 -3.37 -4.55
C VAL A 6 1.80 -2.29 -4.90
N LEU A 7 1.60 -1.33 -3.98
CA LEU A 7 0.74 -0.17 -4.18
C LEU A 7 1.49 0.95 -4.90
N GLY A 8 2.73 1.19 -4.50
CA GLY A 8 3.61 2.19 -5.08
C GLY A 8 4.97 2.18 -4.41
N SER A 9 5.90 2.90 -5.01
CA SER A 9 7.23 3.14 -4.46
C SER A 9 7.63 4.59 -4.66
N HIS A 10 8.52 5.07 -3.80
CA HIS A 10 9.21 6.33 -3.96
C HIS A 10 10.70 6.01 -3.96
N THR A 11 11.31 6.05 -5.15
CA THR A 11 12.74 5.77 -5.32
C THR A 11 13.48 7.06 -5.62
N SER A 12 14.54 7.33 -4.85
CA SER A 12 15.39 8.51 -5.02
C SER A 12 16.85 8.11 -4.83
N SER A 13 17.80 8.94 -5.26
CA SER A 13 19.24 8.62 -5.14
C SER A 13 19.74 8.40 -3.71
N LEU A 14 18.91 8.71 -2.70
CA LEU A 14 19.23 8.58 -1.28
C LEU A 14 18.30 7.63 -0.54
N ARG A 15 17.04 7.51 -0.97
CA ARG A 15 16.01 6.77 -0.22
C ARG A 15 15.03 6.08 -1.14
N ASP A 16 14.82 4.81 -0.85
CA ASP A 16 13.75 4.00 -1.42
C ASP A 16 12.71 3.70 -0.34
N SER A 17 11.44 3.96 -0.66
CA SER A 17 10.30 3.63 0.18
C SER A 17 9.27 2.86 -0.64
N TRP A 18 8.69 1.83 -0.04
CA TRP A 18 7.76 0.92 -0.69
C TRP A 18 6.49 0.76 0.12
N TRP A 19 5.34 0.72 -0.58
CA TRP A 19 4.05 0.44 0.01
C TRP A 19 3.44 -0.81 -0.60
N TYR A 20 2.96 -1.70 0.26
CA TYR A 20 2.37 -2.98 -0.13
C TYR A 20 0.96 -3.11 0.46
N LEU A 21 0.10 -3.78 -0.30
CA LEU A 21 -1.19 -4.28 0.16
C LEU A 21 -1.03 -5.78 0.44
N GLU A 22 -1.33 -6.19 1.67
CA GLU A 22 -1.24 -7.57 2.12
C GLU A 22 -2.62 -8.09 2.50
N GLN A 23 -2.94 -9.32 2.10
CA GLN A 23 -4.09 -10.05 2.57
C GLN A 23 -3.62 -11.30 3.31
N ASP A 24 -3.95 -11.38 4.60
CA ASP A 24 -3.65 -12.53 5.45
C ASP A 24 -4.59 -13.70 5.13
N ALA A 25 -4.28 -14.88 5.68
CA ALA A 25 -5.02 -16.11 5.42
C ALA A 25 -6.48 -16.07 5.93
N ASP A 26 -6.76 -15.24 6.93
CA ASP A 26 -8.10 -14.99 7.48
C ASP A 26 -8.91 -14.01 6.62
N GLY A 27 -8.32 -13.46 5.56
CA GLY A 27 -8.92 -12.46 4.68
C GLY A 27 -8.73 -11.01 5.13
N SER A 28 -8.09 -10.77 6.28
CA SER A 28 -7.77 -9.44 6.78
C SER A 28 -6.81 -8.72 5.85
N ILE A 29 -7.06 -7.42 5.60
CA ILE A 29 -6.25 -6.61 4.68
C ILE A 29 -5.43 -5.56 5.46
N PHE A 30 -4.15 -5.50 5.13
CA PHE A 30 -3.17 -4.60 5.73
C PHE A 30 -2.43 -3.81 4.66
N VAL A 31 -1.91 -2.67 5.07
CA VAL A 31 -0.92 -1.91 4.30
C VAL A 31 0.41 -1.99 5.05
N ARG A 32 1.46 -2.38 4.33
CA ARG A 32 2.83 -2.41 4.83
C ARG A 32 3.63 -1.30 4.15
N HIS A 33 4.42 -0.57 4.94
CA HIS A 33 5.39 0.40 4.47
C HIS A 33 6.80 -0.07 4.84
N GLU A 34 7.70 -0.03 3.88
CA GLU A 34 9.12 -0.33 4.06
C GLU A 34 9.95 0.86 3.60
N ASP A 35 10.87 1.30 4.45
CA ASP A 35 11.87 2.32 4.19
C ASP A 35 13.24 1.63 4.25
N ASP A 36 13.97 1.65 3.13
CA ASP A 36 15.23 0.91 3.00
C ASP A 36 16.39 1.54 3.79
N GLU A 37 16.28 2.83 4.13
CA GLU A 37 17.29 3.57 4.90
C GLU A 37 17.09 3.39 6.40
N ASP A 38 15.83 3.43 6.85
CA ASP A 38 15.48 3.46 8.26
C ASP A 38 14.33 2.49 8.58
N SER A 39 14.71 1.26 8.92
CA SER A 39 13.77 0.22 9.34
C SER A 39 12.89 0.57 10.54
N SER A 40 13.25 1.59 11.34
CA SER A 40 12.39 2.06 12.44
C SER A 40 11.12 2.77 11.95
N LYS A 41 11.11 3.22 10.68
CA LYS A 41 9.94 3.79 10.00
C LYS A 41 9.08 2.75 9.30
N ASN A 42 9.48 1.48 9.33
CA ASN A 42 8.67 0.39 8.79
C ASN A 42 7.43 0.20 9.66
N TRP A 43 6.29 0.04 9.02
CA TRP A 43 5.04 -0.20 9.74
C TRP A 43 4.10 -1.06 8.94
N ARG A 44 3.21 -1.73 9.66
CA ARG A 44 2.11 -2.51 9.10
C ARG A 44 0.84 -2.14 9.85
N LYS A 45 -0.19 -1.70 9.13
CA LYS A 45 -1.46 -1.26 9.73
C LYS A 45 -2.65 -1.82 8.99
N PRO A 46 -3.77 -2.07 9.67
CA PRO A 46 -5.02 -2.46 9.02
C PRO A 46 -5.43 -1.42 7.98
N LEU A 47 -6.03 -1.88 6.87
CA LEU A 47 -6.46 -1.01 5.79
C LEU A 47 -7.37 0.13 6.27
N HIS A 48 -8.31 -0.17 7.16
CA HIS A 48 -9.28 0.81 7.67
C HIS A 48 -8.60 1.96 8.42
N GLU A 49 -7.54 1.69 9.18
CA GLU A 49 -6.77 2.74 9.87
C GLU A 49 -6.04 3.64 8.87
N VAL A 50 -5.48 3.06 7.81
CA VAL A 50 -4.78 3.82 6.77
C VAL A 50 -5.75 4.73 6.00
N MET A 51 -6.95 4.23 5.70
CA MET A 51 -7.99 5.00 5.01
C MET A 51 -8.56 6.14 5.86
N ALA A 52 -8.58 5.97 7.19
CA ALA A 52 -8.98 7.02 8.13
C ALA A 52 -7.94 8.15 8.27
N GLY A 53 -6.69 7.90 7.90
CA GLY A 53 -5.62 8.91 7.93
C GLY A 53 -5.65 9.90 6.76
N ASN A 54 -4.70 10.86 6.80
CA ASN A 54 -4.49 11.87 5.74
C ASN A 54 -3.07 11.79 5.15
N GLY A 55 -2.55 10.58 4.93
CA GLY A 55 -1.18 10.33 4.45
C GLY A 55 -1.08 9.81 3.01
N SER A 56 0.14 9.80 2.47
CA SER A 56 0.45 9.32 1.11
C SER A 56 0.00 7.88 0.85
N ALA A 57 0.02 7.02 1.88
CA ALA A 57 -0.44 5.64 1.78
C ALA A 57 -1.94 5.54 1.43
N LYS A 58 -2.79 6.41 1.97
CA LYS A 58 -4.22 6.47 1.61
C LYS A 58 -4.41 6.81 0.14
N LYS A 59 -3.64 7.77 -0.37
CA LYS A 59 -3.70 8.15 -1.78
C LYS A 59 -3.31 6.99 -2.68
N LEU A 60 -2.23 6.28 -2.36
CA LEU A 60 -1.78 5.09 -3.12
C LEU A 60 -2.83 3.96 -3.11
N VAL A 61 -3.47 3.73 -1.96
CA VAL A 61 -4.57 2.77 -1.86
C VAL A 61 -5.75 3.20 -2.74
N GLN A 62 -6.16 4.47 -2.66
CA GLN A 62 -7.28 4.98 -3.45
C GLN A 62 -6.99 4.88 -4.95
N GLU A 63 -5.81 5.31 -5.42
CA GLU A 63 -5.39 5.19 -6.82
C GLU A 63 -5.33 3.73 -7.29
N ARG A 64 -5.02 2.78 -6.41
CA ARG A 64 -5.06 1.35 -6.75
C ARG A 64 -6.51 0.87 -6.91
N ILE A 65 -7.41 1.30 -6.02
CA ILE A 65 -8.84 1.00 -6.10
C ILE A 65 -9.41 1.57 -7.40
N ASP A 66 -9.19 2.86 -7.66
CA ASP A 66 -9.73 3.55 -8.83
C ASP A 66 -9.32 2.83 -10.14
N ARG A 67 -8.03 2.46 -10.27
CA ARG A 67 -7.54 1.68 -11.42
C ARG A 67 -8.22 0.32 -11.59
N MET A 68 -8.59 -0.37 -10.52
CA MET A 68 -9.31 -1.66 -10.61
C MET A 68 -10.71 -1.50 -11.22
N PHE A 69 -11.29 -0.30 -11.11
CA PHE A 69 -12.62 0.00 -11.62
C PHE A 69 -12.60 0.73 -12.97
N GLU A 70 -11.54 1.50 -13.29
CA GLU A 70 -11.35 2.11 -14.61
C GLU A 70 -11.16 1.07 -15.72
N ASP A 71 -10.44 -0.02 -15.44
CA ASP A 71 -10.15 -1.09 -16.40
C ASP A 71 -11.40 -1.91 -16.79
N ARG A 72 -12.55 -1.65 -16.14
CA ARG A 72 -13.83 -2.34 -16.38
C ARG A 72 -14.80 -1.57 -17.27
N THR A 73 -14.54 -0.31 -17.61
CA THR A 73 -15.47 0.55 -18.37
C THR A 73 -15.07 0.79 -19.83
N THR A 74 -13.90 0.32 -20.27
CA THR A 74 -13.51 0.41 -21.69
C THR A 74 -13.92 -0.88 -22.41
N LYS A 75 -15.14 -0.91 -22.93
CA LYS A 75 -15.61 -1.93 -23.87
C LYS A 75 -16.38 -1.27 -25.00
#